data_AF-A0A434EK65-F1
#
_entry.id   AF-A0A434EK65-F1
#
_cell.length_a   1.000
_cell.length_b   1.000
_cell.length_c   1.000
_cell.angle_alpha   90.00
_cell.angle_beta   90.00
_cell.angle_gamma   90.00
#
_symmetry.space_group_name_H-M   'P 1'
#
loop_
_entity.id
_entity.type
_entity.pdbx_description
1 polymer ?
#
loop_
_entity_poly.entity_id
_entity_poly.type
_entity_poly.pdbx_seq_one_letter_code
_entity_poly.pdbx_strand_id
1 'polypeptide(L)'
;MSTTFWIIIAGAIATYLTRIGGHLVISRFDTIHPRVEAGLNAVPAAVLTTLVAPELLNAGPAEWAALVVTAVVSLRGGLMAMFLAGAAVLILARQFVG
;
A
#
# COMPACT_ATOMS: atom_id res chain seq x y z
N MET A 1 -7.26 24.73 -21.32
CA MET A 1 -7.32 24.07 -19.99
C MET A 1 -6.67 22.71 -20.14
N SER A 2 -5.59 22.43 -19.40
CA SER A 2 -4.77 21.22 -19.58
C SER A 2 -5.55 19.94 -19.23
N THR A 3 -5.35 18.86 -19.97
CA THR A 3 -5.92 17.52 -19.71
C THR A 3 -5.72 17.08 -18.25
N THR A 4 -4.57 17.43 -17.65
CA THR A 4 -4.26 17.15 -16.24
C THR A 4 -5.30 17.75 -15.29
N PHE A 5 -5.80 18.95 -15.57
CA PHE A 5 -6.82 19.60 -14.74
C PHE A 5 -8.09 18.76 -14.70
N TRP A 6 -8.56 18.29 -15.85
CA TRP A 6 -9.73 17.42 -15.93
C TRP A 6 -9.51 16.04 -15.28
N ILE A 7 -8.31 15.46 -15.42
CA ILE A 7 -7.96 14.20 -14.74
C ILE A 7 -8.02 14.36 -13.22
N ILE A 8 -7.49 15.45 -12.68
CA ILE A 8 -7.51 15.71 -11.23
C ILE A 8 -8.95 15.85 -10.73
N ILE A 9 -9.77 16.66 -11.41
CA ILE A 9 -11.17 16.85 -11.03
C ILE A 9 -11.96 15.54 -11.13
N ALA A 10 -11.79 14.78 -12.22
CA ALA A 10 -12.45 13.50 -12.38
C ALA A 10 -12.02 12.49 -11.31
N GLY A 11 -10.72 12.41 -11.01
CA GLY A 11 -10.18 11.57 -9.94
C GLY A 11 -10.70 11.96 -8.55
N ALA A 12 -10.80 13.25 -8.27
CA ALA A 12 -11.37 13.75 -7.02
C ALA A 12 -12.85 13.36 -6.87
N ILE A 13 -13.65 13.55 -7.92
CA ILE A 13 -15.06 13.14 -7.94
C ILE A 13 -15.19 11.63 -7.75
N ALA A 14 -14.42 10.84 -8.49
CA ALA A 14 -14.44 9.38 -8.37
C ALA A 14 -14.07 8.90 -6.96
N THR A 15 -13.03 9.49 -6.35
CA THR A 15 -12.60 9.18 -4.98
C THR A 15 -13.68 9.51 -3.95
N TYR A 16 -14.36 10.64 -4.13
CA TYR A 16 -15.42 11.05 -3.22
C TYR A 16 -16.67 10.16 -3.34
N LEU A 17 -17.03 9.79 -4.59
CA LEU A 17 -18.13 8.88 -4.86
C LEU A 17 -17.90 7.49 -4.27
N THR A 18 -16.69 6.92 -4.35
CA THR A 18 -16.40 5.62 -3.75
C THR A 18 -16.47 5.66 -2.22
N ARG A 19 -16.00 6.76 -1.60
CA ARG A 19 -16.13 6.98 -0.15
C ARG A 19 -17.59 7.07 0.30
N ILE A 20 -18.39 7.92 -0.34
CA ILE A 20 -19.81 8.06 -0.02
C ILE A 20 -20.56 6.76 -0.29
N GLY A 21 -20.30 6.12 -1.44
CA GLY A 21 -20.95 4.87 -1.81
C GLY A 21 -20.75 3.79 -0.74
N GLY A 22 -19.52 3.60 -0.27
CA GLY A 22 -19.24 2.67 0.83
C GLY A 22 -19.98 3.01 2.13
N HIS A 23 -19.97 4.30 2.51
CA HIS A 23 -20.70 4.76 3.71
C HIS A 23 -22.21 4.55 3.58
N LEU A 24 -22.81 4.89 2.45
CA LEU A 24 -24.26 4.72 2.21
C LEU A 24 -24.66 3.25 2.26
N VAL A 25 -23.87 2.37 1.63
CA VAL A 25 -24.13 0.92 1.66
C VAL A 25 -24.07 0.40 3.08
N ILE A 26 -23.03 0.74 3.85
CA ILE A 26 -22.89 0.28 5.24
C ILE A 26 -23.99 0.87 6.14
N SER A 27 -24.35 2.15 5.94
CA SER A 27 -25.41 2.82 6.71
C SER A 27 -26.81 2.22 6.52
N ARG A 28 -27.02 1.38 5.50
CA ARG A 28 -28.29 0.68 5.28
C ARG A 28 -28.45 -0.58 6.12
N PHE A 29 -27.36 -1.09 6.70
CA PHE A 29 -27.37 -2.26 7.57
C PHE A 29 -27.35 -1.80 9.04
N ASP A 30 -28.43 -2.09 9.78
CA ASP A 30 -28.48 -1.82 11.23
C ASP A 30 -27.53 -2.72 12.04
N THR A 31 -27.20 -3.90 11.52
CA THR A 31 -26.23 -4.83 12.10
C THR A 31 -25.43 -5.51 11.00
N ILE A 32 -24.10 -5.44 11.09
CA ILE A 32 -23.19 -6.05 10.12
C ILE A 32 -23.02 -7.53 10.47
N HIS A 33 -23.24 -8.42 9.49
CA HIS A 33 -23.05 -9.86 9.71
C HIS A 33 -21.57 -10.18 10.00
N PRO A 34 -21.25 -11.07 10.96
CA PRO A 34 -19.86 -11.34 11.39
C PRO A 34 -18.87 -11.68 10.26
N ARG A 35 -19.36 -12.33 9.19
CA ARG A 35 -18.54 -12.67 8.01
C ARG A 35 -18.13 -11.44 7.19
N VAL A 36 -19.01 -10.43 7.11
CA VAL A 36 -18.76 -9.19 6.37
C VAL A 36 -17.79 -8.31 7.16
N GLU A 37 -17.98 -8.22 8.47
CA GLU A 37 -17.08 -7.51 9.37
C GLU A 37 -15.66 -8.10 9.35
N ALA A 38 -15.54 -9.42 9.43
CA ALA A 38 -14.25 -10.11 9.30
C ALA A 38 -13.58 -9.83 7.94
N GLY A 39 -14.37 -9.82 6.86
CA GLY A 39 -13.87 -9.44 5.53
C GLY A 39 -13.36 -8.00 5.50
N LEU A 40 -14.14 -7.05 6.04
CA LEU A 40 -13.78 -5.63 6.07
C LEU A 40 -12.51 -5.38 6.91
N ASN A 41 -12.35 -6.07 8.03
CA ASN A 41 -11.13 -6.01 8.86
C ASN A 41 -9.89 -6.57 8.15
N ALA A 42 -10.06 -7.47 7.17
CA ALA A 42 -8.97 -8.02 6.36
C ALA A 42 -8.58 -7.14 5.16
N VAL A 43 -9.46 -6.22 4.72
CA VAL A 43 -9.21 -5.36 3.55
C VAL A 43 -7.91 -4.54 3.65
N PRO A 44 -7.59 -3.86 4.77
CA PRO A 44 -6.37 -3.06 4.84
C PRO A 44 -5.10 -3.87 4.62
N ALA A 45 -5.03 -5.06 5.23
CA ALA A 45 -3.91 -5.97 5.06
C ALA A 45 -3.82 -6.45 3.60
N ALA A 46 -4.95 -6.86 3.01
CA ALA A 46 -5.00 -7.30 1.62
C ALA A 46 -4.52 -6.21 0.65
N VAL A 47 -5.01 -4.97 0.78
CA VAL A 47 -4.60 -3.85 -0.09
C VAL A 47 -3.10 -3.59 0.02
N LEU A 48 -2.56 -3.49 1.24
CA LEU A 48 -1.12 -3.28 1.44
C LEU A 48 -0.28 -4.40 0.81
N THR A 49 -0.70 -5.67 0.96
CA THR A 49 0.01 -6.79 0.33
C THR A 49 -0.05 -6.75 -1.19
N THR A 50 -1.18 -6.35 -1.77
CA THR A 50 -1.33 -6.26 -3.24
C THR A 50 -0.50 -5.14 -3.85
N LEU A 51 -0.19 -4.08 -3.09
CA LEU A 51 0.70 -3.01 -3.54
C LEU A 51 2.17 -3.48 -3.58
N VAL A 52 2.57 -4.34 -2.65
CA VAL A 52 3.96 -4.80 -2.53
C VAL A 52 4.23 -6.03 -3.40
N ALA A 53 3.26 -6.91 -3.60
CA ALA A 53 3.40 -8.14 -4.38
C ALA A 53 3.97 -7.94 -5.80
N PRO A 54 3.47 -7.02 -6.65
CA PRO A 54 4.01 -6.85 -8.00
C PRO A 54 5.45 -6.31 -7.99
N GLU A 55 5.80 -5.45 -7.03
CA GLU A 55 7.16 -4.95 -6.86
C GLU A 55 8.10 -6.09 -6.45
N LEU A 56 7.65 -7.02 -5.60
CA LEU A 56 8.43 -8.21 -5.23
C LEU A 56 8.68 -9.15 -6.42
N LEU A 57 7.69 -9.32 -7.30
CA LEU A 57 7.79 -10.22 -8.46
C LEU A 57 8.70 -9.65 -9.57
N ASN A 58 8.72 -8.34 -9.73
CA ASN A 58 9.56 -7.65 -10.73
C ASN A 58 10.87 -7.12 -10.13
N ALA A 59 11.16 -7.42 -8.86
CA ALA A 59 12.34 -6.94 -8.15
C ALA A 59 13.63 -7.55 -8.70
N GLY A 60 14.65 -6.71 -8.86
CA GLY A 60 16.03 -7.16 -9.11
C GLY A 60 16.72 -7.64 -7.84
N PRO A 61 17.98 -8.12 -7.95
CA PRO A 61 18.76 -8.58 -6.80
C PRO A 61 18.96 -7.50 -5.73
N ALA A 62 19.09 -6.23 -6.15
CA ALA A 62 19.24 -5.09 -5.25
C ALA A 62 17.95 -4.82 -4.45
N GLU A 63 16.80 -4.85 -5.12
CA GLU A 63 15.49 -4.68 -4.51
C GLU A 63 15.19 -5.82 -3.52
N TRP A 64 15.51 -7.07 -3.87
CA TRP A 64 15.37 -8.21 -2.97
C TRP A 64 16.22 -8.07 -1.69
N ALA A 65 17.48 -7.64 -1.82
CA ALA A 65 18.33 -7.38 -0.66
C ALA A 65 17.74 -6.30 0.26
N ALA A 66 17.25 -5.20 -0.31
CA ALA A 66 16.60 -4.14 0.45
C ALA A 66 15.34 -4.63 1.16
N LEU A 67 14.50 -5.42 0.48
CA LEU A 67 13.28 -5.99 1.04
C LEU A 67 13.56 -6.94 2.20
N VAL A 68 14.55 -7.85 2.06
CA VAL A 68 14.93 -8.78 3.14
C VAL A 68 15.44 -8.02 4.36
N VAL A 69 16.34 -7.03 4.18
CA VAL A 69 16.84 -6.25 5.31
C VAL A 69 15.72 -5.46 5.97
N THR A 70 14.83 -4.84 5.18
CA THR A 70 13.66 -4.11 5.69
C THR A 70 12.75 -5.04 6.50
N ALA A 71 12.51 -6.26 6.02
CA ALA A 71 11.71 -7.27 6.71
C ALA A 71 12.36 -7.77 8.01
N VAL A 72 13.69 -7.88 8.06
CA VAL A 72 14.39 -8.25 9.31
C VAL A 72 14.32 -7.12 10.33
N VAL A 73 14.56 -5.87 9.88
CA VAL A 73 14.52 -4.69 10.75
C VAL A 73 13.11 -4.42 11.26
N SER A 74 12.06 -4.72 10.49
CA SER A 74 10.67 -4.54 10.90
C SER A 74 10.25 -5.38 12.11
N LEU A 75 10.91 -6.51 12.36
CA LEU A 75 10.56 -7.42 13.46
C LEU A 75 10.87 -6.84 14.85
N ARG A 76 11.80 -5.88 14.94
CA ARG A 76 12.23 -5.28 16.23
C ARG A 76 12.42 -3.76 16.19
N GLY A 77 12.51 -3.16 15.00
CA GLY A 77 12.70 -1.72 14.81
C GLY A 77 11.39 -0.95 14.64
N GLY A 78 11.41 0.35 14.92
CA GLY A 78 10.31 1.25 14.59
C GLY A 78 10.23 1.56 13.09
N LEU A 79 9.13 2.19 12.66
CA LEU A 79 8.90 2.56 11.25
C LEU A 79 10.06 3.35 10.62
N MET A 80 10.66 4.27 11.37
CA MET A 80 11.79 5.06 10.87
C MET A 80 13.06 4.22 10.66
N ALA A 81 13.33 3.26 11.55
CA ALA A 81 14.48 2.38 11.41
C ALA A 81 14.32 1.45 10.21
N MET A 82 13.11 0.88 10.03
CA MET A 82 12.75 0.09 8.86
C MET A 82 12.95 0.88 7.56
N PHE A 83 12.41 2.10 7.49
CA PHE A 83 12.50 2.95 6.31
C PHE A 83 13.95 3.30 5.97
N LEU A 84 14.74 3.76 6.95
CA LEU A 84 16.12 4.15 6.74
C LEU A 84 17.01 2.96 6.35
N ALA A 85 16.83 1.80 6.99
CA ALA A 85 17.58 0.59 6.66
C ALA A 85 17.29 0.12 5.22
N GLY A 86 16.02 0.06 4.84
CA GLY A 86 15.62 -0.32 3.48
C GLY A 86 16.15 0.65 2.42
N ALA A 87 16.00 1.96 2.65
CA ALA A 87 16.50 2.98 1.75
C ALA A 87 18.02 2.93 1.60
N ALA A 88 18.76 2.81 2.71
CA ALA A 88 20.22 2.72 2.69
C ALA A 88 20.69 1.49 1.90
N VAL A 89 20.10 0.32 2.16
CA VAL A 89 20.47 -0.91 1.44
C VAL A 89 20.13 -0.80 -0.04
N LEU A 90 18.97 -0.27 -0.40
CA LEU A 90 18.59 -0.12 -1.81
C LEU A 90 19.53 0.82 -2.56
N ILE A 91 19.86 1.98 -1.96
CA ILE A 91 20.77 2.96 -2.57
C ILE A 91 22.15 2.34 -2.77
N LEU A 92 22.70 1.70 -1.74
CA LEU A 92 24.01 1.05 -1.81
C LEU A 92 24.00 -0.09 -2.84
N ALA A 93 23.00 -0.98 -2.79
CA ALA A 93 22.91 -2.11 -3.70
C ALA A 93 22.80 -1.64 -5.16
N ARG A 94 22.03 -0.58 -5.44
CA ARG A 94 21.96 0.02 -6.79
C ARG A 94 23.26 0.65 -7.24
N GLN A 95 24.09 1.17 -6.33
CA GLN A 95 25.40 1.73 -6.70
C GLN A 95 26.46 0.67 -7.04
N PHE A 96 26.34 -0.55 -6.50
CA PHE A 96 27.32 -1.62 -6.73
C PHE A 96 26.86 -2.68 -7.75
N VAL A 97 25.55 -2.84 -7.96
CA VAL A 97 24.95 -3.87 -8.82
C VAL A 97 24.27 -3.28 -10.06
N GLY A 98 24.10 -1.94 -10.11
CA GLY A 98 23.56 -1.20 -11.25
C GLY A 98 24.60 -0.83 -12.30
#